data_AF-A0AAC9W8S0-F1
#
_entry.id   AF-A0AAC9W8S0-F1
#
_cell.length_a   1.000
_cell.length_b   1.000
_cell.length_c   1.000
_cell.angle_alpha   90.00
_cell.angle_beta   90.00
_cell.angle_gamma   90.00
#
_symmetry.space_group_name_H-M   'P 1'
#
loop_
_entity.id
_entity.type
_entity.pdbx_description
1 polymer ?
#
loop_
_entity_poly.entity_id
_entity_poly.type
_entity_poly.pdbx_seq_one_letter_code
_entity_poly.pdbx_strand_id
1 'polypeptide(L)'
;MAESLIRNEYNEMHEAITEIFEDELKVNINKQEMHDYIVDYISYFDVIETVSIYEFLDRYHLSHNFYNMAEKEFQELFGIA
;
A
#
# COMPACT_ATOMS: atom_id res chain seq x y z
N MET A 1 -40.82 -13.55 2.98
CA MET A 1 -40.76 -12.49 4.02
C MET A 1 -39.48 -12.58 4.84
N ALA A 2 -39.06 -13.75 5.34
CA ALA A 2 -37.79 -13.88 6.06
C ALA A 2 -36.54 -13.77 5.15
N GLU A 3 -36.59 -14.35 3.94
CA GLU A 3 -35.45 -14.33 3.00
C GLU A 3 -35.08 -12.92 2.50
N SER A 4 -36.06 -12.05 2.32
CA SER A 4 -35.82 -10.65 1.94
C SER A 4 -35.18 -9.84 3.07
N LEU A 5 -35.44 -10.20 4.33
CA LEU A 5 -34.87 -9.52 5.49
C LEU A 5 -33.38 -9.86 5.63
N ILE A 6 -33.06 -11.16 5.56
CA ILE A 6 -31.69 -11.68 5.64
C ILE A 6 -30.83 -11.14 4.49
N ARG A 7 -31.40 -11.02 3.29
CA ARG A 7 -30.70 -10.46 2.13
C ARG A 7 -30.42 -8.97 2.29
N ASN A 8 -31.33 -8.22 2.92
CA ASN A 8 -31.12 -6.79 3.16
C ASN A 8 -30.02 -6.57 4.18
N GLU A 9 -30.05 -7.30 5.30
CA GLU A 9 -29.01 -7.24 6.33
C GLU A 9 -27.62 -7.64 5.78
N TYR A 10 -27.55 -8.67 4.94
CA TYR A 10 -26.30 -9.06 4.28
C TYR A 10 -25.75 -7.95 3.37
N ASN A 11 -26.62 -7.31 2.59
CA ASN A 11 -26.20 -6.23 1.68
C ASN A 11 -25.74 -4.99 2.46
N GLU A 12 -26.47 -4.59 3.51
CA GLU A 12 -26.09 -3.45 4.37
C GLU A 12 -24.75 -3.71 5.08
N MET A 13 -24.51 -4.94 5.57
CA MET A 13 -23.22 -5.32 6.13
C MET A 13 -22.11 -5.34 5.09
N HIS A 14 -22.38 -5.82 3.87
CA HIS A 14 -21.41 -5.87 2.80
C HIS A 14 -21.03 -4.48 2.29
N GLU A 15 -21.99 -3.57 2.17
CA GLU A 15 -21.76 -2.16 1.84
C GLU A 15 -20.95 -1.46 2.93
N ALA A 16 -21.31 -1.62 4.21
CA ALA A 16 -20.56 -1.04 5.32
C ALA A 16 -19.11 -1.56 5.39
N ILE A 17 -18.89 -2.86 5.16
CA ILE A 17 -17.54 -3.43 5.06
C ILE A 17 -16.80 -2.82 3.87
N THR A 18 -17.42 -2.78 2.70
CA THR A 18 -16.79 -2.23 1.49
C THR A 18 -16.41 -0.76 1.65
N GLU A 19 -17.27 0.05 2.28
CA GLU A 19 -17.02 1.48 2.55
C GLU A 19 -15.86 1.68 3.54
N ILE A 20 -15.79 0.87 4.60
CA ILE A 20 -14.66 0.89 5.56
C ILE A 20 -13.34 0.54 4.85
N PHE A 21 -13.35 -0.48 3.97
CA PHE A 21 -12.14 -0.95 3.30
C PHE A 21 -11.75 -0.09 2.08
N GLU A 22 -12.68 0.52 1.35
CA GLU A 22 -12.35 1.35 0.18
C GLU A 22 -11.64 2.65 0.57
N ASP A 23 -12.00 3.26 1.70
CA ASP A 23 -11.33 4.45 2.22
C ASP A 23 -9.98 4.12 2.89
N GLU A 24 -9.83 2.94 3.50
CA GLU A 24 -8.54 2.47 4.02
C GLU A 24 -7.59 2.00 2.89
N LEU A 25 -8.10 1.47 1.78
CA LEU A 25 -7.27 0.94 0.67
C LEU A 25 -6.82 2.02 -0.32
N LYS A 26 -7.50 3.17 -0.39
CA LYS A 26 -7.01 4.34 -1.13
C LYS A 26 -6.01 5.13 -0.29
N VAL A 27 -4.93 4.49 0.13
CA VAL A 27 -3.74 5.18 0.62
C VAL A 27 -3.17 5.99 -0.56
N ASN A 28 -3.59 7.25 -0.66
CA ASN A 28 -3.14 8.15 -1.71
C ASN A 28 -1.79 8.76 -1.25
N ILE A 29 -0.73 7.95 -1.36
CA ILE A 29 0.62 8.32 -0.97
C ILE A 29 1.24 9.28 -2.00
N ASN A 30 1.80 10.39 -1.53
CA ASN A 30 2.49 11.36 -2.38
C ASN A 30 4.00 11.06 -2.50
N LYS A 31 4.70 11.79 -3.38
CA LYS A 31 6.15 11.58 -3.63
C LYS A 31 7.00 11.70 -2.36
N GLN A 32 6.72 12.69 -1.50
CA GLN A 32 7.48 12.93 -0.28
C GLN A 32 7.27 11.79 0.72
N GLU A 33 6.03 11.36 0.92
CA GLU A 33 5.71 10.23 1.80
C GLU A 33 6.37 8.94 1.31
N MET A 34 6.37 8.68 0.00
CA MET A 34 7.08 7.53 -0.59
C MET A 34 8.58 7.58 -0.27
N HIS A 35 9.18 8.76 -0.45
CA HIS A 35 10.59 8.98 -0.15
C HIS A 35 10.91 8.72 1.33
N ASP A 36 10.11 9.30 2.24
CA ASP A 36 10.31 9.15 3.68
C ASP A 36 10.21 7.67 4.11
N TYR A 37 9.26 6.92 3.56
CA TYR A 37 9.13 5.48 3.82
C TYR A 37 10.30 4.68 3.25
N ILE A 38 10.79 5.03 2.07
CA ILE A 38 11.95 4.34 1.48
C ILE A 38 13.20 4.61 2.32
N VAL A 39 13.43 5.85 2.77
CA VAL A 39 14.57 6.20 3.62
C VAL A 39 14.51 5.45 4.95
N ASP A 40 13.33 5.37 5.58
CA ASP A 40 13.12 4.53 6.77
C ASP A 40 13.41 3.06 6.47
N TYR A 41 12.88 2.53 5.36
CA TYR A 41 13.05 1.13 4.97
C TYR A 41 14.50 0.73 4.74
N ILE A 42 15.27 1.53 4.01
CA ILE A 42 16.68 1.22 3.72
C ILE A 42 17.56 1.36 4.95
N SER A 43 17.14 2.15 5.95
CA SER A 43 17.90 2.33 7.20
C SER A 43 18.10 1.02 7.98
N TYR A 44 17.25 0.02 7.74
CA TYR A 44 17.34 -1.31 8.36
C TYR A 44 18.37 -2.23 7.68
N PHE A 45 18.95 -1.85 6.54
CA PHE A 45 19.83 -2.71 5.75
C PHE A 45 21.25 -2.17 5.69
N ASP A 46 22.22 -3.03 6.00
CA ASP A 46 23.65 -2.72 5.82
C ASP A 46 24.10 -2.83 4.36
N VAL A 47 23.34 -3.55 3.52
CA VAL A 47 23.63 -3.79 2.10
C VAL A 47 22.38 -3.51 1.26
N ILE A 48 22.52 -2.62 0.27
CA ILE A 48 21.42 -2.18 -0.58
C ILE A 48 20.90 -3.29 -1.52
N GLU A 49 21.76 -4.23 -1.93
CA GLU A 49 21.40 -5.32 -2.85
C GLU A 49 20.37 -6.31 -2.28
N THR A 50 20.12 -6.26 -0.97
CA THR A 50 19.08 -7.07 -0.31
C THR A 50 17.73 -6.37 -0.23
N VAL A 51 17.63 -5.11 -0.68
CA VAL A 51 16.42 -4.31 -0.62
C VAL A 51 15.46 -4.76 -1.73
N SER A 52 14.35 -5.37 -1.34
CA SER A 52 13.26 -5.73 -2.26
C SER A 52 12.14 -4.68 -2.24
N ILE A 53 11.77 -4.17 -3.41
CA ILE A 53 10.66 -3.20 -3.56
C ILE A 53 9.32 -3.85 -3.19
N TYR A 54 9.11 -5.11 -3.50
CA TYR A 54 7.87 -5.80 -3.11
C TYR A 54 7.78 -5.96 -1.59
N GLU A 55 8.88 -6.30 -0.93
CA GLU A 55 8.91 -6.40 0.54
C GLU A 55 8.73 -5.02 1.21
N PHE A 56 9.26 -3.96 0.59
CA PHE A 56 8.97 -2.59 0.98
C PHE A 56 7.46 -2.29 0.92
N LEU A 57 6.83 -2.53 -0.23
CA LEU A 57 5.41 -2.26 -0.41
C LEU A 57 4.56 -3.05 0.59
N ASP A 58 4.87 -4.32 0.80
CA ASP A 58 4.15 -5.18 1.75
C ASP A 58 4.35 -4.70 3.20
N ARG A 59 5.55 -4.26 3.58
CA ARG A 59 5.87 -3.78 4.94
C ARG A 59 5.11 -2.50 5.29
N TYR A 60 4.94 -1.58 4.34
CA TYR A 60 4.20 -0.34 4.55
C TYR A 60 2.73 -0.42 4.10
N HIS A 61 2.22 -1.63 3.83
CA HIS A 61 0.84 -1.87 3.37
C HIS A 61 0.46 -1.04 2.13
N LEU A 62 1.44 -0.77 1.27
CA LEU A 62 1.26 -0.02 0.04
C LEU A 62 0.78 -0.93 -1.07
N SER A 63 -0.14 -0.41 -1.89
CA SER A 63 -0.57 -1.11 -3.09
C SER A 63 0.62 -1.37 -4.03
N HIS A 64 0.66 -2.55 -4.64
CA HIS A 64 1.64 -2.89 -5.67
C HIS A 64 1.57 -1.97 -6.90
N ASN A 65 0.47 -1.23 -7.07
CA ASN A 65 0.37 -0.17 -8.08
C ASN A 65 1.42 0.94 -7.91
N PHE A 66 1.97 1.11 -6.71
CA PHE A 66 3.03 2.06 -6.43
C PHE A 66 4.44 1.55 -6.79
N TYR A 67 4.59 0.33 -7.30
CA TYR A 67 5.88 -0.26 -7.66
C TYR A 67 6.71 0.68 -8.54
N ASN A 68 6.15 1.21 -9.64
CA ASN A 68 6.88 2.09 -10.55
C ASN A 68 7.30 3.43 -9.91
N MET A 69 6.54 3.90 -8.91
CA MET A 69 6.89 5.10 -8.17
C MET A 69 8.03 4.80 -7.19
N ALA A 70 7.93 3.70 -6.46
CA ALA A 70 8.96 3.25 -5.53
C ALA A 70 10.27 2.94 -6.26
N GLU A 71 10.23 2.21 -7.38
CA GLU A 71 11.41 1.84 -8.17
C GLU A 71 12.21 3.07 -8.62
N LYS A 72 11.52 4.12 -9.08
CA LYS A 72 12.18 5.39 -9.45
C LYS A 72 12.86 6.06 -8.26
N GLU A 73 12.20 6.12 -7.11
CA GLU A 73 12.80 6.67 -5.90
C GLU A 73 14.02 5.85 -5.43
N PHE A 74 13.93 4.52 -5.46
CA PHE A 74 15.07 3.65 -5.15
C PHE A 74 16.24 3.91 -6.12
N GLN A 75 15.99 4.03 -7.42
CA GLN A 75 17.02 4.35 -8.42
C GLN A 75 17.66 5.72 -8.18
N GLU A 76 16.83 6.75 -7.90
CA GLU A 76 17.29 8.10 -7.57
C GLU A 76 18.17 8.10 -6.30
N LEU A 77 17.75 7.39 -5.25
CA LEU A 77 18.49 7.28 -3.99
C LEU A 77 19.83 6.55 -4.11
N PHE A 78 19.89 5.50 -4.94
CA PHE A 78 21.11 4.74 -5.16
C PHE A 78 22.04 5.37 -6.20
N GLY A 79 21.65 6.48 -6.82
CA GLY A 79 22.44 7.14 -7.86
C GLY A 79 22.62 6.30 -9.12
N ILE A 80 21.73 5.32 -9.34
CA ILE A 80 21.70 4.47 -10.54
C ILE A 80 20.80 5.20 -11.54
N ALA A 81 21.32 6.28 -12.13
CA ALA A 81 20.67 7.07 -13.17
C ALA A 81 20.99 6.54 -14.58
#